data_AF-D3VJZ5-F1
#
_entry.id   AF-D3VJZ5-F1
#
_cell.length_a   1.000
_cell.length_b   1.000
_cell.length_c   1.000
_cell.angle_alpha   90.00
_cell.angle_beta   90.00
_cell.angle_gamma   90.00
#
_symmetry.space_group_name_H-M   'P 1'
#
loop_
_entity.id
_entity.type
_entity.pdbx_description
1 polymer ?
#
loop_
_entity_poly.entity_id
_entity_poly.type
_entity_poly.pdbx_seq_one_letter_code
_entity_poly.pdbx_strand_id
1 'polypeptide(L)'
;MLRTMLTDSCWDTLSALMRHFGLTYHKVEHRLTLEGLLYRMRTGIPWRDLPPEFGRWNTLFVRFNAWSKNGILQMIFKWLSGISDREWLFIDGSIIRAHQHSAGAATDKDEAIGKSRGGRSTKIHLAVDSQGLPVHFELSRGQTHDIKHAESLVNHSPVSDFVIADKGYDSETVRNIIKQKGATPVIPYRKNSRKSDQRLDKG
;
A
#
# COMPACT_ATOMS: atom_id res chain seq x y z
N MET A 1 2.36 -20.84 19.55
CA MET A 1 2.77 -20.42 18.19
C MET A 1 2.29 -18.99 18.00
N LEU A 2 3.18 -18.03 17.70
CA LEU A 2 2.75 -16.63 17.47
C LEU A 2 1.79 -16.60 16.29
N ARG A 3 0.60 -16.01 16.46
CA ARG A 3 -0.56 -16.01 15.54
C ARG A 3 -0.29 -15.35 14.17
N THR A 4 0.97 -15.03 13.85
CA THR A 4 1.38 -14.13 12.78
C THR A 4 2.62 -14.57 11.99
N MET A 5 3.15 -15.78 12.16
CA MET A 5 4.33 -16.23 11.40
C MET A 5 4.02 -16.44 9.91
N LEU A 6 5.02 -16.32 9.03
CA LEU A 6 4.87 -16.72 7.63
C LEU A 6 4.67 -18.23 7.55
N THR A 7 3.71 -18.63 6.72
CA THR A 7 3.60 -20.02 6.26
C THR A 7 4.82 -20.38 5.42
N ASP A 8 5.13 -21.67 5.33
CA ASP A 8 6.25 -22.15 4.50
C ASP A 8 6.06 -21.77 3.03
N SER A 9 4.83 -21.89 2.51
CA SER A 9 4.51 -21.46 1.15
C SER A 9 4.76 -19.96 0.90
N CYS A 10 4.37 -19.08 1.82
CA CYS A 10 4.67 -17.65 1.70
C CYS A 10 6.19 -17.38 1.77
N TRP A 11 6.89 -18.10 2.65
CA TRP A 11 8.34 -18.01 2.76
C TRP A 11 9.04 -18.47 1.48
N ASP A 12 8.60 -19.56 0.86
CA ASP A 12 9.22 -20.08 -0.37
C ASP A 12 9.09 -19.07 -1.52
N THR A 13 7.93 -18.44 -1.69
CA THR A 13 7.72 -17.35 -2.66
C THR A 13 8.66 -16.17 -2.38
N LEU A 14 8.72 -15.71 -1.13
CA LEU A 14 9.60 -14.61 -0.74
C LEU A 14 11.08 -14.99 -0.91
N SER A 15 11.48 -16.20 -0.55
CA SER A 15 12.85 -16.69 -0.65
C SER A 15 13.28 -16.76 -2.12
N ALA A 16 12.42 -17.28 -3.01
CA ALA A 16 12.68 -17.33 -4.45
C ALA A 16 12.88 -15.91 -5.03
N LEU A 17 12.00 -14.98 -4.70
CA LEU A 17 12.13 -13.56 -5.07
C LEU A 17 13.46 -12.99 -4.59
N MET A 18 13.78 -13.20 -3.32
CA MET A 18 15.00 -12.65 -2.73
C MET A 18 16.26 -13.25 -3.36
N ARG A 19 16.25 -14.53 -3.76
CA ARG A 19 17.35 -15.15 -4.50
C ARG A 19 17.50 -14.51 -5.87
N HIS A 20 16.39 -14.32 -6.57
CA HIS A 20 16.38 -13.71 -7.91
C HIS A 20 17.00 -12.31 -7.91
N PHE A 21 16.72 -11.50 -6.88
CA PHE A 21 17.27 -10.14 -6.74
C PHE A 21 18.60 -10.07 -5.98
N GLY A 22 19.25 -11.20 -5.68
CA GLY A 22 20.53 -11.21 -4.96
C GLY A 22 20.45 -10.72 -3.50
N LEU A 23 19.26 -10.73 -2.91
CA LEU A 23 18.98 -10.31 -1.52
C LEU A 23 19.19 -11.43 -0.49
N THR A 24 19.61 -12.63 -0.93
CA THR A 24 19.83 -13.76 -0.06
C THR A 24 21.24 -13.83 0.49
N TYR A 25 21.32 -13.93 1.82
CA TYR A 25 22.45 -14.50 2.52
C TYR A 25 22.06 -15.94 2.87
N HIS A 26 22.86 -16.94 2.48
CA HIS A 26 22.61 -18.35 2.79
C HIS A 26 22.83 -18.63 4.29
N LYS A 27 21.91 -18.14 5.13
CA LYS A 27 21.90 -18.35 6.58
C LYS A 27 20.47 -18.62 7.03
N VAL A 28 20.30 -19.57 7.95
CA VAL A 28 19.01 -19.92 8.59
C VAL A 28 18.35 -18.68 9.24
N GLU A 29 19.18 -17.74 9.68
CA GLU A 29 18.80 -16.45 10.24
C GLU A 29 18.00 -15.54 9.28
N HIS A 30 18.04 -15.79 7.97
CA HIS A 30 17.39 -14.92 6.98
C HIS A 30 15.86 -14.93 7.11
N ARG A 31 15.27 -16.12 7.25
CA ARG A 31 13.83 -16.27 7.51
C ARG A 31 13.45 -15.60 8.82
N LEU A 32 14.16 -15.92 9.91
CA LEU A 32 13.89 -15.35 11.23
C LEU A 32 14.05 -13.82 11.25
N THR A 33 14.98 -13.29 10.46
CA THR A 33 15.13 -11.84 10.30
C THR A 33 13.88 -11.24 9.67
N LEU A 34 13.45 -11.76 8.52
CA LEU A 34 12.25 -11.24 7.85
C LEU A 34 11.00 -11.41 8.70
N GLU A 35 10.89 -12.55 9.38
CA GLU A 35 9.80 -12.81 10.35
C GLU A 35 9.79 -11.78 11.47
N GLY A 36 10.95 -11.46 12.06
CA GLY A 36 11.06 -10.42 13.09
C GLY A 36 10.65 -9.04 12.57
N LEU A 37 11.01 -8.71 11.33
CA LEU A 37 10.57 -7.47 10.68
C LEU A 37 9.05 -7.44 10.54
N LEU A 38 8.46 -8.48 9.96
CA LEU A 38 7.02 -8.56 9.73
C LEU A 38 6.25 -8.62 11.05
N TYR A 39 6.76 -9.33 12.05
CA TYR A 39 6.19 -9.37 13.40
C TYR A 39 6.13 -7.98 14.01
N ARG A 40 7.22 -7.20 13.94
CA ARG A 40 7.23 -5.80 14.36
C ARG A 40 6.18 -4.98 13.62
N MET A 41 6.06 -5.14 12.29
CA MET A 41 5.10 -4.35 11.50
C MET A 41 3.65 -4.68 11.83
N ARG A 42 3.33 -5.96 12.08
CA ARG A 42 1.97 -6.39 12.41
C ARG A 42 1.55 -5.98 13.82
N THR A 43 2.47 -6.02 14.78
CA THR A 43 2.16 -5.79 16.20
C THR A 43 2.40 -4.35 16.64
N GLY A 44 3.25 -3.61 15.93
CA GLY A 44 3.61 -2.23 16.28
C GLY A 44 4.51 -2.10 17.52
N ILE A 45 5.01 -3.21 18.08
CA ILE A 45 5.84 -3.16 19.29
C ILE A 45 7.13 -2.35 19.08
N PRO A 46 7.68 -1.74 20.14
CA PRO A 46 9.00 -1.12 20.09
C PRO A 46 10.05 -2.14 19.63
N TRP A 47 11.02 -1.69 18.83
CA TRP A 47 12.08 -2.56 18.32
C TRP A 47 12.82 -3.30 19.44
N ARG A 48 13.09 -2.61 20.56
CA ARG A 48 13.80 -3.16 21.72
C ARG A 48 13.05 -4.30 22.43
N ASP A 49 11.75 -4.38 22.21
CA ASP A 49 10.88 -5.36 22.86
C ASP A 49 10.59 -6.55 21.92
N LEU A 50 11.28 -6.63 20.78
CA LEU A 50 11.15 -7.77 19.88
C LEU A 50 11.51 -9.07 20.58
N PRO A 51 10.71 -10.13 20.43
CA PRO A 51 11.02 -11.42 21.02
C PRO A 51 12.40 -11.95 20.58
N PRO A 52 13.22 -12.46 21.52
CA PRO A 52 14.61 -12.83 21.25
C PRO A 52 14.76 -13.98 20.25
N GLU A 53 13.70 -14.76 20.00
CA GLU A 53 13.67 -15.80 18.96
C GLU A 53 13.90 -15.25 17.53
N PHE A 54 13.63 -13.97 17.30
CA PHE A 54 13.92 -13.32 16.01
C PHE A 54 15.37 -12.82 15.89
N GLY A 55 16.14 -12.93 16.98
CA GLY A 55 17.51 -12.42 17.08
C GLY A 55 17.59 -11.02 17.69
N ARG A 56 18.78 -10.41 17.62
CA ARG A 56 19.04 -9.10 18.24
C ARG A 56 18.24 -8.01 17.53
N TRP A 57 17.43 -7.27 18.28
CA TRP A 57 16.60 -6.18 17.74
C TRP A 57 17.38 -5.16 16.92
N ASN A 58 18.62 -4.83 17.31
CA ASN A 58 19.44 -3.85 16.61
C ASN A 58 19.81 -4.33 15.19
N THR A 59 20.08 -5.63 15.04
CA THR A 59 20.37 -6.24 13.74
C THR A 59 19.15 -6.16 12.82
N LEU A 60 17.96 -6.44 13.36
CA LEU A 60 16.69 -6.33 12.64
C LEU A 60 16.44 -4.88 12.20
N PHE A 61 16.57 -3.91 13.12
CA PHE A 61 16.39 -2.49 12.82
C PHE A 61 17.37 -1.99 11.76
N VAL A 62 18.66 -2.29 11.88
CA VAL A 62 19.68 -1.89 10.90
C VAL A 62 19.34 -2.45 9.52
N ARG A 63 18.91 -3.70 9.44
CA ARG A 63 18.51 -4.31 8.18
C ARG A 63 17.26 -3.69 7.59
N PHE A 64 16.22 -3.47 8.40
CA PHE A 64 15.02 -2.75 7.98
C PHE A 64 15.35 -1.38 7.41
N ASN A 65 16.18 -0.61 8.13
CA ASN A 65 16.58 0.73 7.70
C ASN A 65 17.37 0.70 6.37
N ALA A 66 18.29 -0.25 6.23
CA ALA A 66 19.03 -0.45 4.98
C ALA A 66 18.10 -0.82 3.81
N TRP A 67 17.17 -1.75 4.02
CA TRP A 67 16.22 -2.16 2.98
C TRP A 67 15.24 -1.08 2.58
N SER A 68 14.75 -0.31 3.56
CA SER A 68 13.89 0.84 3.32
C SER A 68 14.63 1.89 2.48
N LYS A 69 15.85 2.27 2.88
CA LYS A 69 16.67 3.26 2.15
C LYS A 69 17.05 2.81 0.74
N ASN A 70 17.32 1.52 0.54
CA ASN A 70 17.69 0.97 -0.75
C ASN A 70 16.47 0.57 -1.61
N GLY A 71 15.25 0.88 -1.20
CA GLY A 71 14.03 0.58 -1.98
C GLY A 71 13.68 -0.91 -2.08
N ILE A 72 14.35 -1.78 -1.31
CA ILE A 72 14.14 -3.23 -1.36
C ILE A 72 12.70 -3.60 -1.01
N LEU A 73 12.11 -2.95 -0.01
CA LEU A 73 10.72 -3.22 0.39
C LEU A 73 9.73 -2.84 -0.72
N GLN A 74 9.96 -1.71 -1.41
CA GLN A 74 9.14 -1.29 -2.53
C GLN A 74 9.28 -2.24 -3.73
N MET A 75 10.49 -2.74 -3.97
CA MET A 75 10.75 -3.74 -5.00
C MET A 75 10.01 -5.05 -4.73
N ILE A 76 10.09 -5.57 -3.49
CA ILE A 76 9.36 -6.78 -3.06
C ILE A 76 7.85 -6.57 -3.26
N PHE A 77 7.33 -5.43 -2.79
CA PHE A 77 5.93 -5.06 -2.95
C PHE A 77 5.49 -5.05 -4.42
N LYS A 78 6.25 -4.38 -5.30
CA LYS A 78 5.95 -4.29 -6.73
C LYS A 78 6.00 -5.64 -7.44
N TRP A 79 6.87 -6.54 -7.01
CA TRP A 79 6.90 -7.89 -7.57
C TRP A 79 5.66 -8.69 -7.13
N LEU A 80 5.29 -8.61 -5.85
CA LEU A 80 4.11 -9.28 -5.31
C LEU A 80 2.81 -8.74 -5.91
N SER A 81 2.73 -7.45 -6.25
CA SER A 81 1.57 -6.91 -6.96
C SER A 81 1.43 -7.45 -8.38
N GLY A 82 2.49 -8.00 -8.99
CA GLY A 82 2.44 -8.62 -10.30
C GLY A 82 1.68 -9.95 -10.35
N ILE A 83 1.59 -10.65 -9.22
CA ILE A 83 0.89 -11.93 -9.06
C ILE A 83 -0.54 -11.78 -8.50
N SER A 84 -1.06 -10.55 -8.45
CA SER A 84 -2.38 -10.25 -7.91
C SER A 84 -3.51 -10.86 -8.74
N ASP A 85 -4.67 -11.04 -8.10
CA ASP A 85 -5.91 -11.24 -8.84
C ASP A 85 -6.22 -9.98 -9.67
N ARG A 86 -6.84 -10.15 -10.84
CA ARG A 86 -7.06 -9.07 -11.82
C ARG A 86 -8.53 -8.88 -12.18
N GLU A 87 -9.45 -9.55 -11.52
CA GLU A 87 -10.87 -9.35 -11.82
C GLU A 87 -11.30 -7.94 -11.36
N TRP A 88 -10.96 -7.57 -10.12
CA TRP A 88 -11.39 -6.33 -9.49
C TRP A 88 -10.20 -5.50 -9.02
N LEU A 89 -10.27 -4.19 -9.23
CA LEU A 89 -9.38 -3.20 -8.64
C LEU A 89 -10.20 -2.22 -7.78
N PHE A 90 -9.98 -2.21 -6.48
CA PHE A 90 -10.60 -1.23 -5.58
C PHE A 90 -9.63 -0.10 -5.29
N ILE A 91 -10.08 1.14 -5.44
CA ILE A 91 -9.29 2.32 -5.09
C ILE A 91 -9.97 3.12 -3.97
N ASP A 92 -9.19 3.47 -2.94
CA ASP A 92 -9.66 4.31 -1.83
C ASP A 92 -8.52 5.12 -1.19
N GLY A 93 -8.88 6.17 -0.45
CA GLY A 93 -7.96 7.03 0.28
C GLY A 93 -8.25 7.06 1.78
N SER A 94 -7.23 6.92 2.62
CA SER A 94 -7.36 7.00 4.08
C SER A 94 -6.42 8.03 4.69
N ILE A 95 -6.89 8.76 5.69
CA ILE A 95 -6.12 9.82 6.37
C ILE A 95 -5.50 9.25 7.65
N ILE A 96 -4.19 9.41 7.78
CA ILE A 96 -3.42 9.04 8.96
C ILE A 96 -2.95 10.32 9.64
N ARG A 97 -3.29 10.50 10.92
CA ARG A 97 -2.77 11.61 11.72
C ARG A 97 -1.27 11.45 11.90
N ALA A 98 -0.54 12.51 11.61
CA ALA A 98 0.88 12.54 11.85
C ALA A 98 1.11 12.76 13.36
N HIS A 99 2.20 12.21 13.90
CA HIS A 99 2.54 12.35 15.32
C HIS A 99 2.61 13.84 15.71
N GLN A 100 2.27 14.23 16.94
CA GLN A 100 2.27 15.65 17.32
C GLN A 100 3.63 16.36 17.10
N HIS A 101 4.74 15.61 17.20
CA HIS A 101 6.09 16.10 16.95
C HIS A 101 6.56 15.94 15.49
N SER A 102 5.70 15.53 14.56
CA SER A 102 6.00 15.55 13.14
C SER A 102 5.83 16.98 12.60
N ALA A 103 6.73 17.87 13.02
CA ALA A 103 7.05 19.00 12.16
C ALA A 103 7.84 18.38 10.99
N GLY A 104 7.36 18.55 9.75
CA GLY A 104 8.07 18.04 8.57
C GLY A 104 9.56 18.41 8.63
N ALA A 105 10.41 17.62 7.99
CA ALA A 105 11.85 17.89 7.98
C ALA A 105 12.12 19.31 7.45
N ALA A 106 13.18 19.96 7.94
CA ALA A 106 13.66 21.25 7.44
C ALA A 106 14.35 21.07 6.07
N THR A 107 13.63 20.48 5.12
CA THR A 107 14.08 20.16 3.77
C THR A 107 12.97 20.53 2.80
N ASP A 108 13.33 20.87 1.56
CA ASP A 108 12.35 21.19 0.51
C ASP A 108 11.59 19.96 -0.03
N LYS A 109 11.90 18.76 0.47
CA LYS A 109 11.23 17.52 0.09
C LYS A 109 9.80 17.48 0.64
N ASP A 110 8.86 17.03 -0.19
CA ASP A 110 7.49 16.82 0.25
C ASP A 110 7.39 15.53 1.08
N GLU A 111 7.32 15.68 2.39
CA GLU A 111 7.16 14.57 3.35
C GLU A 111 5.74 13.99 3.36
N ALA A 112 4.88 14.41 2.43
CA ALA A 112 3.45 14.06 2.37
C ALA A 112 2.68 14.40 3.67
N ILE A 113 3.16 15.38 4.44
CA ILE A 113 2.49 15.87 5.65
C ILE A 113 1.80 17.20 5.35
N GLY A 114 0.49 17.22 5.55
CA GLY A 114 -0.39 18.35 5.31
C GLY A 114 -1.03 18.90 6.58
N LYS A 115 -1.52 20.15 6.54
CA LYS A 115 -2.32 20.73 7.63
C LYS A 115 -3.81 20.58 7.27
N SER A 116 -4.58 19.97 8.17
CA SER A 116 -6.03 19.86 8.09
C SER A 116 -6.68 20.43 9.35
N ARG A 117 -8.02 20.45 9.42
CA ARG A 117 -8.75 20.86 10.64
C ARG A 117 -8.40 19.99 11.86
N GLY A 118 -8.03 18.73 11.64
CA GLY A 118 -7.64 17.77 12.69
C GLY A 118 -6.16 17.78 13.06
N GLY A 119 -5.39 18.78 12.60
CA GLY A 119 -3.94 18.85 12.79
C GLY A 119 -3.16 18.35 11.57
N ARG A 120 -1.90 17.95 11.80
CA ARG A 120 -1.02 17.46 10.75
C ARG A 120 -1.39 16.03 10.35
N SER A 121 -1.49 15.75 9.06
CA SER A 121 -1.85 14.43 8.55
C SER A 121 -1.27 14.12 7.18
N THR A 122 -1.08 12.83 6.94
CA THR A 122 -0.79 12.24 5.63
C THR A 122 -2.03 11.51 5.15
N LYS A 123 -2.16 11.37 3.84
CA LYS A 123 -3.15 10.51 3.22
C LYS A 123 -2.45 9.40 2.45
N ILE A 124 -2.90 8.17 2.66
CA ILE A 124 -2.52 7.02 1.85
C ILE A 124 -3.63 6.76 0.84
N HIS A 125 -3.27 6.78 -0.44
CA HIS A 125 -4.11 6.34 -1.55
C HIS A 125 -3.72 4.91 -1.87
N LEU A 126 -4.68 4.00 -1.88
CA LEU A 126 -4.41 2.57 -1.97
C LEU A 126 -5.25 1.97 -3.08
N ALA A 127 -4.61 1.16 -3.91
CA ALA A 127 -5.27 0.24 -4.82
C ALA A 127 -5.08 -1.19 -4.31
N VAL A 128 -6.16 -1.96 -4.25
CA VAL A 128 -6.15 -3.38 -3.85
C VAL A 128 -6.82 -4.25 -4.89
N ASP A 129 -6.39 -5.51 -4.97
CA ASP A 129 -6.98 -6.52 -5.86
C ASP A 129 -8.30 -7.10 -5.31
N SER A 130 -8.85 -8.09 -6.02
CA SER A 130 -10.08 -8.81 -5.65
C SER A 130 -10.03 -9.50 -4.28
N GLN A 131 -8.85 -9.78 -3.75
CA GLN A 131 -8.65 -10.39 -2.44
C GLN A 131 -8.36 -9.36 -1.34
N GLY A 132 -8.41 -8.06 -1.67
CA GLY A 132 -8.07 -6.97 -0.77
C GLY A 132 -6.57 -6.83 -0.52
N LEU A 133 -5.72 -7.42 -1.38
CA LEU A 133 -4.27 -7.30 -1.27
C LEU A 133 -3.79 -6.01 -1.96
N PRO A 134 -2.97 -5.18 -1.29
CA PRO A 134 -2.37 -3.99 -1.88
C PRO A 134 -1.57 -4.28 -3.17
N VAL A 135 -1.89 -3.56 -4.24
CA VAL A 135 -1.19 -3.66 -5.54
C VAL A 135 -0.45 -2.38 -5.93
N HIS A 136 -0.92 -1.22 -5.46
CA HIS A 136 -0.24 0.06 -5.61
C HIS A 136 -0.66 1.01 -4.48
N PHE A 137 0.24 1.90 -4.07
CA PHE A 137 -0.10 2.93 -3.09
C PHE A 137 0.70 4.20 -3.32
N GLU A 138 0.13 5.33 -2.90
CA GLU A 138 0.74 6.65 -2.97
C GLU A 138 0.48 7.42 -1.69
N LEU A 139 1.41 8.30 -1.33
CA LEU A 139 1.27 9.19 -0.18
C LEU A 139 1.07 10.62 -0.66
N SER A 140 0.19 11.35 0.00
CA SER A 140 0.01 12.78 -0.21
C SER A 140 -0.23 13.50 1.10
N ARG A 141 -0.19 14.83 1.05
CA ARG A 141 -0.67 15.67 2.14
C ARG A 141 -2.13 15.35 2.49
N GLY A 142 -2.49 15.40 3.77
CA GLY A 142 -3.79 14.95 4.26
C GLY A 142 -5.02 15.66 3.67
N GLN A 143 -4.87 16.91 3.23
CA GLN A 143 -5.93 17.72 2.61
C GLN A 143 -6.11 17.48 1.10
N THR A 144 -5.27 16.65 0.49
CA THR A 144 -5.37 16.34 -0.94
C THR A 144 -6.65 15.54 -1.20
N HIS A 145 -7.41 15.93 -2.23
CA HIS A 145 -8.58 15.19 -2.69
C HIS A 145 -8.18 13.89 -3.39
N ASP A 146 -8.87 12.80 -3.08
CA ASP A 146 -8.58 11.43 -3.57
C ASP A 146 -8.61 11.32 -5.09
N ILE A 147 -9.53 12.05 -5.72
CA ILE A 147 -9.67 12.12 -7.18
C ILE A 147 -8.39 12.53 -7.91
N LYS A 148 -7.48 13.28 -7.25
CA LYS A 148 -6.19 13.67 -7.85
C LYS A 148 -5.25 12.49 -8.07
N HIS A 149 -5.41 11.42 -7.30
CA HIS A 149 -4.58 10.22 -7.39
C HIS A 149 -5.26 9.09 -8.16
N ALA A 150 -6.55 9.23 -8.48
CA ALA A 150 -7.36 8.23 -9.19
C ALA A 150 -6.69 7.72 -10.47
N GLU A 151 -6.25 8.64 -11.33
CA GLU A 151 -5.55 8.30 -12.58
C GLU A 151 -4.27 7.51 -12.31
N SER A 152 -3.46 7.99 -11.36
CA SER A 152 -2.19 7.36 -11.04
C SER A 152 -2.39 5.96 -10.43
N LEU A 153 -3.37 5.79 -9.54
CA LEU A 153 -3.75 4.50 -9.00
C LEU A 153 -4.15 3.51 -10.10
N VAL A 154 -5.02 3.94 -11.02
CA VAL A 154 -5.45 3.10 -12.15
C VAL A 154 -4.26 2.78 -13.05
N ASN A 155 -3.40 3.74 -13.37
CA ASN A 155 -2.31 3.57 -14.32
C ASN A 155 -1.17 2.68 -13.80
N HIS A 156 -0.85 2.77 -12.52
CA HIS A 156 0.25 2.01 -11.91
C HIS A 156 -0.18 0.68 -11.30
N SER A 157 -1.48 0.41 -11.19
CA SER A 157 -2.00 -0.90 -10.81
C SER A 157 -2.00 -1.89 -11.99
N PRO A 158 -1.99 -3.21 -11.70
CA PRO A 158 -2.28 -4.25 -12.69
C PRO A 158 -3.55 -3.92 -13.49
N VAL A 159 -3.58 -4.33 -14.76
CA VAL A 159 -4.80 -4.23 -15.56
C VAL A 159 -5.85 -5.15 -14.95
N SER A 160 -7.06 -4.62 -14.75
CA SER A 160 -8.18 -5.34 -14.18
C SER A 160 -9.44 -5.17 -15.00
N ASP A 161 -10.38 -6.11 -14.90
CA ASP A 161 -11.64 -6.07 -15.68
C ASP A 161 -12.59 -4.97 -15.17
N PHE A 162 -12.56 -4.71 -13.86
CA PHE A 162 -13.40 -3.71 -13.21
C PHE A 162 -12.58 -2.82 -12.28
N VAL A 163 -12.92 -1.52 -12.24
CA VAL A 163 -12.38 -0.58 -11.25
C VAL A 163 -13.50 -0.05 -10.39
N ILE A 164 -13.44 -0.34 -9.09
CA ILE A 164 -14.41 0.09 -8.09
C ILE A 164 -13.84 1.26 -7.31
N ALA A 165 -14.64 2.31 -7.16
CA ALA A 165 -14.30 3.45 -6.33
C ALA A 165 -15.56 4.06 -5.73
N ASP A 166 -15.39 4.79 -4.63
CA ASP A 166 -16.49 5.53 -4.03
C ASP A 166 -16.94 6.71 -4.90
N LYS A 167 -18.05 7.34 -4.50
CA LYS A 167 -18.63 8.52 -5.18
C LYS A 167 -17.69 9.74 -5.18
N GLY A 168 -16.72 9.79 -4.28
CA GLY A 168 -15.66 10.80 -4.24
C GLY A 168 -14.79 10.77 -5.50
N TYR A 169 -14.66 9.63 -6.16
CA TYR A 169 -13.90 9.45 -7.41
C TYR A 169 -14.69 9.76 -8.69
N ASP A 170 -15.98 10.08 -8.61
CA ASP A 170 -16.82 10.33 -9.78
C ASP A 170 -16.34 11.54 -10.61
N SER A 171 -15.85 11.25 -11.82
CA SER A 171 -15.64 12.21 -12.91
C SER A 171 -15.59 11.51 -14.26
N GLU A 172 -15.93 12.23 -15.33
CA GLU A 172 -15.83 11.69 -16.69
C GLU A 172 -14.38 11.37 -17.06
N THR A 173 -13.41 12.19 -16.59
CA THR A 173 -11.97 11.95 -16.80
C THR A 173 -11.53 10.60 -16.23
N VAL A 174 -11.85 10.32 -14.96
CA VAL A 174 -11.49 9.04 -14.31
C VAL A 174 -12.17 7.87 -15.01
N ARG A 175 -13.45 7.98 -15.35
CA ARG A 175 -14.17 6.93 -16.09
C ARG A 175 -13.56 6.66 -17.47
N ASN A 176 -13.10 7.69 -18.17
CA ASN A 176 -12.45 7.55 -19.48
C ASN A 176 -11.09 6.85 -19.37
N ILE A 177 -10.29 7.19 -18.36
CA ILE A 177 -9.01 6.51 -18.10
C ILE A 177 -9.22 5.03 -17.82
N ILE A 178 -10.21 4.70 -16.97
CA ILE A 178 -10.56 3.30 -16.66
C ILE A 178 -10.93 2.53 -17.93
N LYS A 179 -11.79 3.12 -18.78
CA LYS A 179 -12.19 2.51 -20.07
C LYS A 179 -11.04 2.39 -21.06
N GLN A 180 -10.14 3.39 -21.12
CA GLN A 180 -8.94 3.34 -21.98
C GLN A 180 -7.99 2.22 -21.57
N LYS A 181 -7.96 1.86 -20.28
CA LYS A 181 -7.25 0.68 -19.77
C LYS A 181 -7.96 -0.65 -20.04
N GLY A 182 -9.13 -0.64 -20.70
CA GLY A 182 -9.92 -1.84 -20.99
C GLY A 182 -10.83 -2.29 -19.84
N ALA A 183 -10.97 -1.47 -18.79
CA ALA A 183 -11.72 -1.82 -17.60
C ALA A 183 -13.10 -1.15 -17.55
N THR A 184 -14.02 -1.73 -16.79
CA THR A 184 -15.35 -1.16 -16.54
C THR A 184 -15.36 -0.33 -15.25
N PRO A 185 -15.71 0.98 -15.31
CA PRO A 185 -15.80 1.81 -14.11
C PRO A 185 -17.08 1.52 -13.31
N VAL A 186 -16.92 1.02 -12.09
CA VAL A 186 -17.96 0.78 -11.09
C VAL A 186 -17.88 1.88 -10.04
N ILE A 187 -18.36 3.07 -10.41
CA ILE A 187 -18.31 4.28 -9.57
C ILE A 187 -19.73 4.88 -9.53
N PRO A 188 -20.33 5.09 -8.36
CA PRO A 188 -21.63 5.76 -8.25
C PRO A 188 -21.55 7.22 -8.73
N TYR A 189 -22.56 7.69 -9.47
CA TYR A 189 -22.64 9.10 -9.86
C TYR A 189 -22.93 10.01 -8.65
N ARG A 190 -22.32 11.20 -8.64
CA ARG A 190 -22.67 12.26 -7.70
C ARG A 190 -24.11 12.73 -7.94
N LYS A 191 -24.79 13.17 -6.87
CA LYS A 191 -26.21 13.62 -6.93
C LYS A 191 -26.46 14.71 -7.98
N ASN A 192 -25.44 15.53 -8.28
CA ASN A 192 -25.52 16.64 -9.23
C ASN A 192 -25.02 16.26 -10.63
N SER A 193 -24.75 14.98 -10.89
CA SER A 193 -24.35 14.50 -12.21
C SER A 193 -25.52 14.57 -13.19
N ARG A 194 -25.24 14.90 -14.46
CA ARG A 194 -26.22 14.84 -15.54
C ARG A 194 -26.61 13.42 -15.93
N LYS A 195 -25.83 12.42 -15.48
CA LYS A 195 -26.05 10.99 -15.69
C LYS A 195 -26.44 10.34 -14.36
N SER A 196 -27.39 9.41 -14.39
CA SER A 196 -27.90 8.71 -13.20
C SER A 196 -27.52 7.23 -13.18
N ASP A 197 -27.35 6.68 -11.97
CA ASP A 197 -27.07 5.25 -11.76
C ASP A 197 -28.35 4.43 -12.07
N GLN A 198 -28.40 3.78 -13.23
CA GLN A 198 -29.46 2.84 -13.59
C GLN A 198 -29.09 1.38 -13.30
N ARG A 199 -27.81 1.08 -13.02
CA ARG A 199 -27.27 -0.29 -12.90
C ARG A 199 -26.52 -0.59 -11.59
N LEU A 200 -26.32 0.40 -10.72
CA LEU A 200 -25.65 0.20 -9.44
C LEU A 200 -26.70 0.10 -8.34
N ASP A 201 -26.57 -0.92 -7.50
CA ASP A 201 -27.50 -1.15 -6.41
C ASP A 201 -27.42 0.00 -5.40
N LYS A 202 -28.59 0.51 -5.01
CA LYS A 202 -28.70 1.62 -4.07
C LYS A 202 -28.93 1.02 -2.69
N GLY A 203 -27.85 0.46 -2.12
CA GLY A 203 -27.87 -0.08 -0.75
C GLY A 203 -28.51 0.86 0.26
#